data_AF-A0A1Y2D9T0-F1
#
_entry.id   AF-A0A1Y2D9T0-F1
#
_cell.length_a   1.000
_cell.length_b   1.000
_cell.length_c   1.000
_cell.angle_alpha   90.00
_cell.angle_beta   90.00
_cell.angle_gamma   90.00
#
_symmetry.space_group_name_H-M   'P 1'
#
loop_
_entity.id
_entity.type
_entity.pdbx_description
1 polymer ?
#
loop_
_entity_poly.entity_id
_entity_poly.type
_entity_poly.pdbx_seq_one_letter_code
_entity_poly.pdbx_strand_id
1 'polypeptide(L)'
;MFCDVNEKDASGNTILYYAILNKHIGTVKYLINHGADVNCTDNIGNTLFDNAISTGNKEIIISLIQSKNLLLNKPNCNGETPLCSIINNNYLVIEDKEIIISELVKKGANVNFEDDKGNTPLIYAIQKNYLNISKYL
;
A
#
# COMPACT_ATOMS: atom_id res chain seq x y z
N MET A 1 28.53 15.60 -2.31
CA MET A 1 27.49 15.27 -1.32
C MET A 1 26.52 14.32 -2.00
N PHE A 2 26.51 13.05 -1.61
CA PHE A 2 25.53 12.09 -2.13
C PHE A 2 24.35 12.15 -1.16
N CYS A 3 23.17 12.60 -1.61
CA CYS A 3 21.97 12.51 -0.79
C CYS A 3 21.54 11.04 -0.72
N ASP A 4 21.27 10.55 0.48
CA ASP A 4 20.70 9.22 0.67
C ASP A 4 19.22 9.27 0.21
N VAL A 5 18.85 8.36 -0.69
CA VAL A 5 17.48 8.25 -1.21
C VAL A 5 16.48 7.87 -0.11
N ASN A 6 16.96 7.36 1.02
CA ASN A 6 16.16 6.94 2.16
C ASN A 6 16.22 7.92 3.34
N GLU A 7 16.85 9.08 3.17
CA GLU A 7 16.85 10.12 4.20
C GLU A 7 15.42 10.54 4.53
N LYS A 8 15.17 10.74 5.84
CA LYS A 8 13.87 11.11 6.37
C LYS A 8 13.88 12.57 6.84
N ASP A 9 12.81 13.28 6.57
CA ASP A 9 12.57 14.59 7.16
C ASP A 9 12.18 14.48 8.66
N ALA A 10 11.94 15.62 9.31
CA ALA A 10 11.50 15.67 10.71
C ALA A 10 10.16 14.97 10.98
N SER A 11 9.37 14.70 9.93
CA SER A 11 8.08 13.99 9.99
C SER A 11 8.22 12.48 9.72
N GLY A 12 9.44 12.00 9.44
CA GLY A 12 9.71 10.61 9.10
C GLY A 12 9.48 10.26 7.62
N ASN A 13 9.23 11.25 6.77
CA ASN A 13 8.91 11.09 5.36
C ASN A 13 10.17 11.06 4.49
N THR A 14 10.20 10.18 3.50
CA THR A 14 11.30 10.07 2.52
C THR A 14 11.00 10.85 1.24
N ILE A 15 11.98 11.02 0.36
CA ILE A 15 11.75 11.59 -0.98
C ILE A 15 10.72 10.78 -1.79
N LEU A 16 10.65 9.45 -1.58
CA LEU A 16 9.67 8.59 -2.23
C LEU A 16 8.24 8.89 -1.75
N TYR A 17 8.04 9.21 -0.47
CA TYR A 17 6.75 9.66 0.06
C TYR A 17 6.25 10.91 -0.69
N TYR A 18 7.11 11.92 -0.86
CA TYR A 18 6.72 13.13 -1.57
C TYR A 18 6.42 12.87 -3.05
N ALA A 19 7.17 11.98 -3.71
CA ALA A 19 6.88 11.59 -5.09
C ALA A 19 5.50 10.90 -5.22
N ILE A 20 5.13 10.08 -4.23
CA ILE A 20 3.82 9.43 -4.14
C ILE A 20 2.71 10.46 -3.93
N LEU A 21 2.82 11.32 -2.91
CA LEU A 21 1.79 12.34 -2.61
C LEU A 21 1.53 13.29 -3.78
N ASN A 22 2.59 13.71 -4.47
CA ASN A 22 2.49 14.59 -5.64
C ASN A 22 2.11 13.83 -6.93
N LYS A 23 1.87 12.51 -6.85
CA LYS A 23 1.47 11.66 -7.96
C LYS A 23 2.48 11.64 -9.13
N HIS A 24 3.76 11.85 -8.85
CA HIS A 24 4.84 11.89 -9.83
C HIS A 24 5.32 10.47 -10.18
N ILE A 25 4.53 9.74 -10.96
CA ILE A 25 4.76 8.31 -11.28
C ILE A 25 6.17 8.03 -11.82
N GLY A 26 6.69 8.88 -12.72
CA GLY A 26 8.04 8.73 -13.25
C GLY A 26 9.11 8.78 -12.16
N THR A 27 8.97 9.72 -11.22
CA THR A 27 9.85 9.85 -10.05
C THR A 27 9.70 8.67 -9.09
N VAL A 28 8.48 8.18 -8.85
CA VAL A 28 8.24 6.98 -8.04
C VAL A 28 9.01 5.79 -8.60
N LYS A 29 8.83 5.48 -9.89
CA LYS A 29 9.52 4.37 -10.56
C LYS A 29 11.04 4.56 -10.54
N TYR A 30 11.52 5.78 -10.79
CA TYR A 30 12.93 6.11 -10.72
C TYR A 30 13.52 5.83 -9.34
N LEU A 31 12.89 6.32 -8.27
CA LEU A 31 13.38 6.17 -6.91
C LEU A 31 13.40 4.70 -6.46
N ILE A 32 12.35 3.93 -6.77
CA ILE A 32 12.31 2.48 -6.48
C ILE A 32 13.48 1.76 -7.16
N ASN A 33 13.77 2.08 -8.42
CA ASN A 33 14.88 1.49 -9.17
C ASN A 33 16.26 1.89 -8.61
N HIS A 34 16.36 2.97 -7.84
CA HIS A 34 17.59 3.44 -7.21
C HIS A 34 17.67 3.10 -5.72
N GLY A 35 16.89 2.13 -5.25
CA GLY A 35 17.02 1.58 -3.89
C GLY A 35 16.24 2.34 -2.81
N ALA A 36 15.22 3.10 -3.18
CA ALA A 36 14.29 3.67 -2.21
C ALA A 36 13.54 2.55 -1.45
N ASP A 37 13.50 2.67 -0.13
CA ASP A 37 12.76 1.76 0.75
C ASP A 37 11.26 1.97 0.59
N VAL A 38 10.59 0.95 0.04
CA VAL A 38 9.12 0.94 -0.14
C VAL A 38 8.35 0.57 1.13
N ASN A 39 9.05 0.15 2.18
CA ASN A 39 8.45 -0.31 3.44
C ASN A 39 8.58 0.70 4.58
N CYS A 40 9.04 1.92 4.27
CA CYS A 40 9.22 2.95 5.28
C CYS A 40 7.87 3.36 5.90
N THR A 41 7.97 3.97 7.07
CA THR A 41 6.84 4.51 7.84
C THR A 41 7.13 5.95 8.22
N ASP A 42 6.08 6.77 8.27
CA ASP A 42 6.13 8.10 8.87
C ASP A 42 6.15 8.01 10.41
N ASN A 43 6.27 9.16 11.08
CA ASN A 43 6.36 9.19 12.55
C ASN A 43 5.07 8.76 13.28
N ILE A 44 3.94 8.66 12.58
CA ILE A 44 2.68 8.16 13.14
C ILE A 44 2.43 6.68 12.79
N GLY A 45 3.37 6.04 12.09
CA GLY A 45 3.34 4.62 11.78
C GLY A 45 2.56 4.25 10.52
N ASN A 46 2.13 5.21 9.69
CA ASN A 46 1.55 4.88 8.39
C ASN A 46 2.62 4.27 7.50
N THR A 47 2.30 3.18 6.81
CA THR A 47 3.22 2.65 5.80
C THR A 47 3.20 3.57 4.58
N LEU A 48 4.31 3.60 3.85
CA LEU A 48 4.37 4.24 2.55
C LEU A 48 3.31 3.69 1.58
N PHE A 49 2.97 2.41 1.71
CA PHE A 49 1.96 1.75 0.89
C PHE A 49 0.55 2.31 1.17
N ASP A 50 0.19 2.54 2.43
CA ASP A 50 -1.08 3.21 2.79
C ASP A 50 -1.15 4.64 2.28
N ASN A 51 -0.02 5.36 2.34
CA ASN A 51 0.08 6.68 1.74
C ASN A 51 -0.15 6.64 0.23
N ALA A 52 0.28 5.58 -0.48
CA ALA A 52 -0.05 5.41 -1.89
C ALA A 52 -1.54 5.10 -2.11
N ILE A 53 -2.16 4.28 -1.25
CA ILE A 53 -3.60 3.99 -1.30
C ILE A 53 -4.42 5.27 -1.12
N SER A 54 -4.04 6.17 -0.21
CA SER A 54 -4.75 7.43 0.05
C SER A 54 -4.71 8.40 -1.13
N THR A 55 -3.76 8.25 -2.06
CA THR A 55 -3.72 9.04 -3.30
C THR A 55 -4.79 8.64 -4.32
N GLY A 56 -5.36 7.43 -4.20
CA GLY A 56 -6.25 6.80 -5.18
C GLY A 56 -5.58 6.46 -6.52
N ASN A 57 -4.25 6.57 -6.63
CA ASN A 57 -3.54 6.36 -7.89
C ASN A 57 -3.10 4.89 -8.03
N LYS A 58 -3.91 4.11 -8.77
CA LYS A 58 -3.61 2.70 -9.07
C LYS A 58 -2.20 2.48 -9.61
N GLU A 59 -1.70 3.32 -10.52
CA GLU A 59 -0.40 3.09 -11.16
C GLU A 59 0.76 3.18 -10.15
N ILE A 60 0.65 4.09 -9.18
CA ILE A 60 1.63 4.20 -8.09
C ILE A 60 1.57 2.96 -7.20
N ILE A 61 0.37 2.52 -6.83
CA ILE A 61 0.18 1.33 -5.99
C ILE A 61 0.77 0.09 -6.69
N ILE A 62 0.49 -0.09 -7.98
CA ILE A 62 1.06 -1.19 -8.79
C ILE A 62 2.58 -1.09 -8.87
N SER A 63 3.14 0.11 -9.01
CA SER A 63 4.60 0.31 -9.03
C SER A 63 5.24 -0.15 -7.70
N LEU A 64 4.59 0.10 -6.57
CA LEU A 64 5.04 -0.41 -5.26
C LEU A 64 4.87 -1.93 -5.14
N ILE A 65 3.75 -2.50 -5.61
CA ILE A 65 3.52 -3.95 -5.64
C ILE A 65 4.60 -4.66 -6.47
N GLN A 66 5.10 -4.05 -7.54
CA GLN A 66 6.15 -4.63 -8.36
C GLN A 66 7.55 -4.57 -7.72
N SER A 67 7.74 -3.78 -6.65
CA SER A 67 9.01 -3.73 -5.92
C SER A 67 9.34 -5.08 -5.27
N LYS A 68 10.57 -5.57 -5.43
CA LYS A 68 11.00 -6.89 -4.95
C LYS A 68 10.82 -7.08 -3.44
N ASN A 69 11.00 -6.03 -2.66
CA ASN A 69 11.08 -6.10 -1.20
C ASN A 69 9.82 -5.64 -0.48
N LEU A 70 8.69 -5.42 -1.18
CA LEU A 70 7.45 -4.99 -0.53
C LEU A 70 6.97 -6.02 0.51
N LEU A 71 6.78 -5.58 1.75
CA LEU A 71 6.22 -6.36 2.84
C LEU A 71 4.68 -6.40 2.69
N LEU A 72 4.19 -7.47 2.07
CA LEU A 72 2.79 -7.63 1.64
C LEU A 72 1.75 -7.63 2.77
N ASN A 73 2.21 -7.81 4.00
CA ASN A 73 1.38 -8.04 5.18
C ASN A 73 1.69 -7.04 6.31
N LYS A 74 2.53 -6.03 6.06
CA LYS A 74 2.92 -5.08 7.10
C LYS A 74 1.71 -4.23 7.48
N PRO A 75 1.28 -4.23 8.75
CA PRO A 75 0.13 -3.45 9.17
C PRO A 75 0.46 -1.95 9.18
N ASN A 76 -0.57 -1.13 9.00
CA ASN A 76 -0.51 0.32 9.12
C ASN A 76 -0.68 0.78 10.58
N CYS A 77 -0.72 2.09 10.81
CA CYS A 77 -0.84 2.65 12.16
C CYS A 77 -2.15 2.27 12.89
N ASN A 78 -3.18 1.86 12.14
CA ASN A 78 -4.46 1.39 12.67
C ASN A 78 -4.51 -0.13 12.84
N GLY A 79 -3.40 -0.83 12.61
CA GLY A 79 -3.34 -2.29 12.65
C GLY A 79 -3.93 -2.97 11.41
N GLU A 80 -4.35 -2.22 10.38
CA GLU A 80 -4.93 -2.81 9.18
C GLU A 80 -3.84 -3.41 8.29
N THR A 81 -4.07 -4.62 7.78
CA THR A 81 -3.22 -5.21 6.74
C THR A 81 -3.42 -4.48 5.41
N PRO A 82 -2.46 -4.53 4.47
CA PRO A 82 -2.60 -3.86 3.17
C PRO A 82 -3.87 -4.26 2.41
N LEU A 83 -4.27 -5.53 2.47
CA LEU A 83 -5.53 -6.00 1.87
C LEU A 83 -6.75 -5.36 2.54
N CYS A 84 -6.80 -5.28 3.87
CA CYS A 84 -7.88 -4.61 4.60
C CYS A 84 -7.97 -3.12 4.22
N SER A 85 -6.84 -2.41 4.16
CA SER A 85 -6.81 -0.98 3.81
C SER A 85 -7.25 -0.72 2.36
N ILE A 86 -6.95 -1.61 1.41
CA ILE A 86 -7.47 -1.52 0.04
C ILE A 86 -9.00 -1.70 -0.01
N ILE A 87 -9.56 -2.59 0.80
CA ILE A 87 -11.00 -2.83 0.83
C ILE A 87 -11.73 -1.66 1.51
N ASN A 88 -11.16 -1.15 2.61
CA ASN A 88 -11.83 -0.17 3.46
C ASN A 88 -11.70 1.28 2.97
N ASN A 89 -10.73 1.61 2.11
CA ASN A 89 -10.57 2.99 1.63
C ASN A 89 -11.69 3.42 0.67
N ASN A 90 -11.91 4.74 0.64
CA ASN A 90 -12.90 5.40 -0.23
C ASN A 90 -12.26 6.11 -1.43
N TYR A 91 -10.95 5.95 -1.65
CA TYR A 91 -10.21 6.66 -2.71
C TYR A 91 -10.09 5.86 -4.01
N LEU A 92 -10.14 4.52 -3.92
CA LEU A 92 -10.11 3.62 -5.06
C LEU A 92 -11.53 3.22 -5.47
N VAL A 93 -11.78 3.23 -6.78
CA VAL A 93 -12.99 2.61 -7.37
C VAL A 93 -12.91 1.09 -7.26
N ILE A 94 -14.06 0.42 -7.38
CA ILE A 94 -14.15 -1.02 -7.13
C ILE A 94 -13.31 -1.84 -8.12
N GLU A 95 -13.23 -1.41 -9.38
CA GLU A 95 -12.45 -2.05 -10.43
C GLU A 95 -10.94 -1.99 -10.14
N ASP A 96 -10.48 -0.86 -9.61
CA ASP A 96 -9.07 -0.68 -9.24
C ASP A 96 -8.72 -1.50 -7.99
N LYS A 97 -9.61 -1.54 -6.99
CA LYS A 97 -9.45 -2.40 -5.82
C LYS A 97 -9.30 -3.87 -6.23
N GLU A 98 -10.14 -4.35 -7.14
CA GLU A 98 -10.10 -5.72 -7.64
C GLU A 98 -8.75 -6.05 -8.29
N ILE A 99 -8.25 -5.17 -9.17
CA ILE A 99 -6.95 -5.35 -9.83
C ILE A 99 -5.83 -5.39 -8.78
N ILE A 100 -5.78 -4.42 -7.87
CA ILE A 100 -4.73 -4.29 -6.86
C ILE A 100 -4.71 -5.50 -5.92
N ILE A 101 -5.88 -5.95 -5.44
CA ILE A 101 -6.00 -7.13 -4.58
C ILE A 101 -5.52 -8.37 -5.33
N SER A 102 -5.94 -8.55 -6.59
CA SER A 102 -5.52 -9.70 -7.38
C SER A 102 -3.98 -9.78 -7.51
N GLU A 103 -3.31 -8.64 -7.69
CA GLU A 103 -1.84 -8.58 -7.81
C GLU A 103 -1.13 -8.86 -6.49
N LEU A 104 -1.64 -8.33 -5.36
CA LEU A 104 -1.10 -8.65 -4.03
C LEU A 104 -1.25 -10.14 -3.70
N VAL A 105 -2.41 -10.73 -3.96
CA VAL A 105 -2.67 -12.15 -3.71
C VAL A 105 -1.78 -13.03 -4.58
N LYS A 106 -1.63 -12.72 -5.87
CA LYS A 106 -0.68 -13.41 -6.77
C LYS A 106 0.76 -13.35 -6.26
N LYS A 107 1.14 -12.24 -5.60
CA LYS A 107 2.47 -12.08 -5.02
C LYS A 107 2.63 -12.78 -3.66
N GLY A 108 1.56 -13.33 -3.10
CA GLY A 108 1.59 -14.10 -1.84
C GLY A 108 1.17 -13.30 -0.61
N ALA A 109 0.38 -12.23 -0.74
CA ALA A 109 -0.26 -11.59 0.40
C ALA A 109 -1.16 -12.59 1.14
N ASN A 110 -1.12 -12.59 2.47
CA ASN A 110 -1.91 -13.53 3.27
C ASN A 110 -3.35 -13.03 3.42
N VAL A 111 -4.28 -13.65 2.69
CA VAL A 111 -5.71 -13.31 2.68
C VAL A 111 -6.43 -13.58 3.99
N ASN A 112 -5.83 -14.38 4.88
CA ASN A 112 -6.41 -14.74 6.18
C ASN A 112 -5.81 -13.94 7.35
N PHE A 113 -4.95 -12.96 7.09
CA PHE A 113 -4.30 -12.23 8.17
C PHE A 113 -5.27 -11.26 8.82
N GLU A 114 -5.44 -11.40 10.13
CA GLU A 114 -6.33 -10.55 10.93
C GLU A 114 -5.67 -9.20 11.21
N ASP A 115 -6.47 -8.14 11.16
CA ASP A 115 -6.09 -6.84 11.71
C ASP A 115 -6.15 -6.84 13.25
N ASP A 116 -5.76 -5.73 13.89
CA ASP A 116 -5.80 -5.58 15.36
C ASP A 116 -7.22 -5.69 15.96
N LYS A 117 -8.27 -5.68 15.12
CA LYS A 117 -9.67 -5.88 15.52
C LYS A 117 -10.13 -7.32 15.30
N GLY A 118 -9.26 -8.23 14.85
CA GLY A 118 -9.58 -9.62 14.52
C GLY A 118 -10.32 -9.79 13.19
N ASN A 119 -10.36 -8.77 12.34
CA ASN A 119 -11.04 -8.86 11.04
C ASN A 119 -10.06 -9.29 9.94
N THR A 120 -10.46 -10.28 9.16
CA THR A 120 -9.78 -10.64 7.92
C THR A 120 -10.25 -9.75 6.76
N PRO A 121 -9.47 -9.67 5.66
CA PRO A 121 -9.91 -9.03 4.42
C PRO A 121 -11.29 -9.50 3.94
N LEU A 122 -11.61 -10.79 4.08
CA LEU A 122 -12.90 -11.35 3.67
C LEU A 122 -14.06 -10.74 4.47
N ILE A 123 -13.88 -10.54 5.78
CA ILE A 123 -14.90 -9.90 6.64
C ILE A 123 -15.22 -8.48 6.13
N TYR A 124 -14.20 -7.67 5.83
CA TYR A 124 -14.38 -6.34 5.28
C TYR A 124 -15.11 -6.36 3.92
N ALA A 125 -14.76 -7.28 3.02
CA ALA A 125 -15.38 -7.38 1.70
C ALA A 125 -16.89 -7.68 1.82
N ILE A 126 -17.28 -8.58 2.74
CA ILE A 126 -18.69 -8.90 2.98
C ILE A 126 -19.44 -7.72 3.60
N GLN A 127 -18.87 -7.03 4.59
CA GLN A 127 -19.49 -5.86 5.22
C GLN A 127 -19.75 -4.72 4.22
N LYS A 128 -18.87 -4.54 3.23
CA LYS A 128 -19.01 -3.53 2.16
C LYS A 128 -19.85 -4.02 0.97
N ASN A 129 -20.31 -5.28 0.98
CA ASN A 129 -20.98 -5.93 -0.14
C ASN A 129 -20.15 -5.96 -1.43
N TYR A 130 -18.83 -6.16 -1.31
CA TYR A 130 -17.89 -6.27 -2.43
C TYR A 130 -17.70 -7.72 -2.87
N LEU A 131 -18.77 -8.30 -3.43
CA LEU A 131 -18.82 -9.71 -3.83
C LEU A 131 -17.85 -10.08 -4.97
N ASN A 132 -17.38 -9.10 -5.73
CA ASN A 132 -16.34 -9.31 -6.74
C ASN A 132 -14.96 -9.49 -6.08
N ILE A 133 -14.66 -8.72 -5.03
CA ILE A 133 -13.41 -8.81 -4.28
C ILE A 133 -13.33 -10.11 -3.47
N SER A 134 -14.43 -10.55 -2.87
CA SER A 134 -14.45 -11.77 -2.03
C SER A 134 -14.03 -13.04 -2.76
N LYS A 135 -13.99 -13.06 -4.09
CA LYS A 135 -13.53 -14.20 -4.89
C LYS A 135 -12.01 -14.37 -4.89
N TYR A 136 -11.27 -13.33 -4.49
CA TYR A 136 -9.80 -13.32 -4.45
C TYR A 136 -9.24 -13.60 -3.06
N LEU A 137 -10.10 -13.66 -2.03
CA LEU A 137 -9.75 -13.78 -0.62
C LEU A 137 -10.19 -15.15 -0.10
#